data_AF-A0A960NHV0-F1
#
_entry.id   AF-A0A960NHV0-F1
#
_cell.length_a   1.000
_cell.length_b   1.000
_cell.length_c   1.000
_cell.angle_alpha   90.00
_cell.angle_beta   90.00
_cell.angle_gamma   90.00
#
_symmetry.space_group_name_H-M   'P 1'
#
loop_
_entity.id
_entity.type
_entity.pdbx_description
1 polymer ?
#
loop_
_entity_poly.entity_id
_entity_poly.type
_entity_poly.pdbx_seq_one_letter_code
_entity_poly.pdbx_strand_id
1 'polypeptide(L)'
;MMMICRCATWFGLAVLVLSVGCSTPSLNVETPLAQEHRDALLKRGRPPQTYNLTLYNSDRGPVFAGANRTHPRQTATLDFVSDRNTTAPMIKVSQGGSEDLVFLIDTSAQDNWVSQETRQKMNGVVIVSPSPVEQFASHVYDPIGGWAVVLPKVRLGEIHVENVVAYARNALGPIDTLNRWERHDRLGGVIGFNLLAAFNHVTLDCRGREVFFSVDRDYQPGPRGILLTVPMKPEAKALTCEGWVDGEKVDIVLDFAGDFEVVMADPVDTTLKQISIGDLVFRDVQVISAYELGLGANSPVRIGRQLLERFIVTIDNKSQRVIFEQP
;
A
#
# COMPACT_ATOMS: atom_id res chain seq x y z
N MET A 1 -12.04 0.17 92.60
CA MET A 1 -11.48 1.47 92.20
C MET A 1 -11.42 1.49 90.68
N MET A 2 -12.24 2.38 90.08
CA MET A 2 -12.25 2.90 88.69
C MET A 2 -12.10 1.88 87.53
N MET A 3 -13.12 1.56 86.73
CA MET A 3 -13.98 2.39 85.87
C MET A 3 -13.19 3.15 84.80
N ILE A 4 -13.42 2.86 83.50
CA ILE A 4 -13.76 3.84 82.44
C ILE A 4 -13.78 3.23 81.01
N CYS A 5 -14.91 3.54 80.36
CA CYS A 5 -15.23 3.81 78.94
C CYS A 5 -14.94 2.86 77.77
N ARG A 6 -16.10 2.51 77.16
CA ARG A 6 -16.38 2.30 75.74
C ARG A 6 -15.73 3.34 74.80
N CYS A 7 -15.35 2.91 73.60
CA CYS A 7 -15.62 3.67 72.38
C CYS A 7 -15.82 2.69 71.22
N ALA A 8 -16.96 2.84 70.55
CA ALA A 8 -17.31 2.14 69.32
C ALA A 8 -16.75 2.93 68.13
N THR A 9 -16.25 2.23 67.12
CA THR A 9 -16.07 2.80 65.79
C THR A 9 -16.30 1.72 64.74
N TRP A 10 -17.55 1.67 64.27
CA TRP A 10 -17.85 1.36 62.88
C TRP A 10 -17.21 2.44 62.01
N PHE A 11 -16.49 2.09 60.95
CA PHE A 11 -16.37 2.79 59.66
C PHE A 11 -15.24 2.15 58.85
N GLY A 12 -15.50 1.78 57.59
CA GLY A 12 -14.42 1.65 56.60
C GLY A 12 -14.44 0.47 55.63
N LEU A 13 -15.59 -0.14 55.31
CA LEU A 13 -15.71 -0.99 54.12
C LEU A 13 -16.02 -0.12 52.90
N ALA A 14 -15.04 0.60 52.34
CA ALA A 14 -15.25 1.40 51.11
C ALA A 14 -13.94 1.87 50.43
N VAL A 15 -13.03 0.97 50.01
CA VAL A 15 -12.03 1.31 48.97
C VAL A 15 -11.67 0.06 48.16
N LEU A 16 -12.52 -0.35 47.21
CA LEU A 16 -12.17 -1.42 46.27
C LEU A 16 -12.93 -1.32 44.94
N VAL A 17 -13.12 -0.10 44.42
CA VAL A 17 -13.65 0.10 43.05
C VAL A 17 -13.12 1.41 42.45
N LEU A 18 -11.80 1.61 42.30
CA LEU A 18 -11.26 2.74 41.52
C LEU A 18 -9.91 2.44 40.84
N SER A 19 -9.76 1.25 40.27
CA SER A 19 -8.64 0.98 39.35
C SER A 19 -9.03 0.06 38.19
N VAL A 20 -10.26 0.19 37.68
CA VAL A 20 -10.52 -0.14 36.29
C VAL A 20 -10.04 1.06 35.49
N GLY A 21 -8.72 1.12 35.27
CA GLY A 21 -8.16 1.95 34.21
C GLY A 21 -8.75 1.44 32.90
N CYS A 22 -9.81 2.07 32.43
CA CYS A 22 -10.21 2.02 31.04
C CYS A 22 -9.04 2.55 30.23
N SER A 23 -8.11 1.68 29.85
CA SER A 23 -7.22 1.91 28.74
C SER A 23 -8.09 1.86 27.49
N THR A 24 -8.79 2.94 27.20
CA THR A 24 -9.33 3.19 25.86
C THR A 24 -8.12 3.09 24.94
N PRO A 25 -8.11 2.18 23.94
CA PRO A 25 -7.09 2.22 22.92
C PRO A 25 -7.14 3.63 22.34
N SER A 26 -6.05 4.39 22.44
CA SER A 26 -5.96 5.62 21.67
C SER A 26 -6.07 5.18 20.22
N LEU A 27 -7.21 5.45 19.59
CA LEU A 27 -7.26 5.56 18.14
C LEU A 27 -6.10 6.51 17.83
N ASN A 28 -5.05 5.99 17.18
CA ASN A 28 -3.87 6.78 16.85
C ASN A 28 -4.34 7.86 15.87
N VAL A 29 -4.75 9.02 16.41
CA VAL A 29 -5.22 10.14 15.63
C VAL A 29 -4.03 10.67 14.86
N GLU A 30 -4.17 10.71 13.55
CA GLU A 30 -3.19 11.32 12.66
C GLU A 30 -2.93 12.77 13.10
N THR A 31 -1.66 13.10 13.30
CA THR A 31 -1.25 14.44 13.73
C THR A 31 -0.15 14.94 12.79
N PRO A 32 -0.34 16.05 12.06
CA PRO A 32 0.69 16.64 11.22
C PRO A 32 2.00 16.87 12.01
N LEU A 33 3.15 16.67 11.35
CA LEU A 33 4.44 16.88 11.99
C LEU A 33 4.63 18.35 12.38
N ALA A 34 4.92 18.59 13.65
CA ALA A 34 5.35 19.91 14.13
C ALA A 34 6.63 20.37 13.41
N GLN A 35 6.79 21.68 13.24
CA GLN A 35 7.92 22.26 12.49
C GLN A 35 9.29 21.84 13.04
N GLU A 36 9.44 21.75 14.36
CA GLU A 36 10.68 21.29 15.00
C GLU A 36 11.05 19.85 14.59
N HIS A 37 10.06 18.96 14.50
CA HIS A 37 10.26 17.59 14.05
C HIS A 37 10.63 17.53 12.57
N ARG A 38 9.98 18.37 11.75
CA ARG A 38 10.29 18.54 10.33
C ARG A 38 11.74 18.97 10.14
N ASP A 39 12.17 20.01 10.83
CA ASP A 39 13.54 20.53 10.75
C ASP A 39 14.57 19.50 11.23
N ALA A 40 14.27 18.77 12.31
CA ALA A 40 15.13 17.71 12.82
C ALA A 40 15.30 16.55 11.82
N LEU A 41 14.24 16.16 11.12
CA LEU A 41 14.30 15.13 10.08
C LEU A 41 15.15 15.60 8.89
N LEU A 42 14.92 16.82 8.40
CA LEU A 42 15.65 17.39 7.27
C LEU A 42 17.14 17.57 7.59
N LYS A 43 17.50 17.99 8.81
CA LYS A 43 18.89 18.09 9.26
C LYS A 43 19.63 16.75 9.25
N ARG A 44 18.91 15.64 9.45
CA ARG A 44 19.46 14.27 9.38
C ARG A 44 19.39 13.67 7.99
N GLY A 45 18.76 14.35 7.04
CA GLY A 45 18.65 13.91 5.66
C GLY A 45 20.01 13.70 4.99
N ARG A 46 19.99 12.95 3.90
CA ARG A 46 21.18 12.69 3.08
C ARG A 46 20.86 12.92 1.60
N PRO A 47 21.85 13.38 0.81
CA PRO A 47 21.67 13.50 -0.62
C PRO A 47 21.57 12.10 -1.26
N PRO A 48 20.79 11.94 -2.36
CA PRO A 48 20.52 10.64 -2.98
C PRO A 48 21.80 9.89 -3.39
N GLN A 49 22.86 10.62 -3.75
CA GLN A 49 24.16 10.09 -4.13
C GLN A 49 24.82 9.25 -3.02
N THR A 50 24.49 9.51 -1.75
CA THR A 50 24.95 8.70 -0.60
C THR A 50 24.52 7.23 -0.73
N TYR A 51 23.42 6.98 -1.43
CA TYR A 51 22.83 5.66 -1.64
C TYR A 51 23.04 5.15 -3.07
N ASN A 52 23.95 5.77 -3.85
CA ASN A 52 24.11 5.51 -5.28
C ASN A 52 22.81 5.69 -6.07
N LEU A 53 22.00 6.68 -5.67
CA LEU A 53 20.78 7.06 -6.36
C LEU A 53 21.02 8.34 -7.18
N THR A 54 20.40 8.40 -8.35
CA THR A 54 20.36 9.63 -9.16
C THR A 54 18.91 10.12 -9.22
N LEU A 55 18.69 11.36 -8.80
CA LEU A 55 17.40 12.03 -8.87
C LEU A 55 17.35 12.90 -10.11
N TYR A 56 16.31 12.73 -10.93
CA TYR A 56 15.99 13.62 -12.04
C TYR A 56 14.49 13.89 -12.09
N ASN A 57 14.12 14.99 -12.72
CA ASN A 57 12.73 15.35 -12.94
C ASN A 57 12.24 14.76 -14.27
N SER A 58 11.00 14.29 -14.28
CA SER A 58 10.26 13.92 -15.47
C SER A 58 8.90 14.64 -15.47
N ASP A 59 8.19 14.59 -16.60
CA ASP A 59 6.82 15.12 -16.70
C ASP A 59 5.83 14.46 -15.71
N ARG A 60 6.23 13.32 -15.12
CA ARG A 60 5.44 12.53 -14.18
C ARG A 60 5.78 12.82 -12.73
N GLY A 61 6.84 13.59 -12.48
CA GLY A 61 7.40 13.81 -11.16
C GLY A 61 8.85 13.30 -11.03
N PRO A 62 9.37 13.26 -9.80
CA PRO A 62 10.74 12.86 -9.51
C PRO A 62 10.95 11.38 -9.79
N VAL A 63 12.09 11.04 -10.40
CA VAL A 63 12.50 9.67 -10.66
C VAL A 63 13.84 9.41 -9.97
N PHE A 64 13.92 8.29 -9.26
CA PHE A 64 15.11 7.83 -8.55
C PHE A 64 15.74 6.65 -9.29
N ALA A 65 16.69 6.92 -10.17
CA ALA A 65 17.47 5.85 -10.81
C ALA A 65 18.39 5.16 -9.79
N GLY A 66 18.50 3.83 -9.91
CA GLY A 66 19.28 2.99 -8.99
C GLY A 66 18.56 2.61 -7.69
N ALA A 67 17.28 2.96 -7.56
CA ALA A 67 16.41 2.58 -6.45
C ALA A 67 15.88 1.14 -6.59
N ASN A 68 15.30 0.62 -5.50
CA ASN A 68 14.59 -0.66 -5.46
C ASN A 68 15.43 -1.84 -6.02
N ARG A 69 16.73 -1.91 -5.71
CA ARG A 69 17.62 -2.91 -6.32
C ARG A 69 17.38 -4.29 -5.73
N THR A 70 16.97 -5.22 -6.59
CA THR A 70 16.79 -6.63 -6.26
C THR A 70 18.08 -7.42 -6.48
N HIS A 71 18.26 -8.52 -5.75
CA HIS A 71 19.41 -9.42 -5.92
C HIS A 71 19.03 -10.59 -6.84
N PRO A 72 19.87 -10.96 -7.84
CA PRO A 72 19.54 -12.00 -8.81
C PRO A 72 19.24 -13.36 -8.18
N ARG A 73 18.47 -14.18 -8.90
CA ARG A 73 18.10 -15.58 -8.59
C ARG A 73 17.28 -15.75 -7.33
N GLN A 74 16.58 -14.70 -6.90
CA GLN A 74 15.67 -14.75 -5.76
C GLN A 74 14.22 -14.81 -6.22
N THR A 75 13.43 -15.58 -5.48
CA THR A 75 11.98 -15.70 -5.63
C THR A 75 11.38 -15.82 -4.24
N ALA A 76 10.15 -15.36 -4.05
CA ALA A 76 9.42 -15.56 -2.80
C ALA A 76 7.92 -15.66 -3.06
N THR A 77 7.26 -16.56 -2.35
CA THR A 77 5.81 -16.58 -2.17
C THR A 77 5.50 -16.07 -0.77
N LEU A 78 4.57 -15.14 -0.66
CA LEU A 78 4.14 -14.57 0.61
C LEU A 78 2.64 -14.67 0.77
N ASP A 79 2.20 -15.19 1.91
CA ASP A 79 0.79 -15.26 2.26
C ASP A 79 0.24 -13.88 2.64
N PHE A 80 -1.04 -13.64 2.33
CA PHE A 80 -1.74 -12.46 2.75
C PHE A 80 -2.11 -12.55 4.24
N VAL A 81 -1.70 -11.54 5.00
CA VAL A 81 -1.94 -11.42 6.44
C VAL A 81 -3.14 -10.54 6.80
N SER A 82 -3.91 -10.11 5.79
CA SER A 82 -5.21 -9.47 5.98
C SER A 82 -6.20 -10.39 6.70
N ASP A 83 -7.31 -9.85 7.22
CA ASP A 83 -8.36 -10.66 7.83
C ASP A 83 -8.86 -11.75 6.86
N ARG A 84 -9.29 -12.90 7.38
CA ARG A 84 -9.74 -14.03 6.54
C ARG A 84 -10.99 -13.72 5.72
N ASN A 85 -11.78 -12.71 6.12
CA ASN A 85 -12.99 -12.30 5.42
C ASN A 85 -12.73 -11.30 4.28
N THR A 86 -11.48 -10.89 4.06
CA THR A 86 -11.07 -10.02 2.95
C THR A 86 -9.97 -10.69 2.15
N THR A 87 -9.89 -10.42 0.84
CA THR A 87 -8.80 -10.89 -0.03
C THR A 87 -7.68 -9.86 -0.19
N ALA A 88 -7.60 -8.89 0.72
CA ALA A 88 -6.65 -7.79 0.61
C ALA A 88 -5.20 -8.24 0.56
N PRO A 89 -4.40 -7.73 -0.40
CA PRO A 89 -3.03 -8.17 -0.62
C PRO A 89 -2.07 -7.51 0.37
N MET A 90 -2.25 -7.82 1.65
CA MET A 90 -1.40 -7.35 2.74
C MET A 90 -0.33 -8.37 3.04
N ILE A 91 0.95 -8.01 2.99
CA ILE A 91 2.06 -8.94 3.21
C ILE A 91 2.98 -8.47 4.34
N LYS A 92 3.70 -9.43 4.93
CA LYS A 92 4.77 -9.13 5.88
C LYS A 92 6.02 -8.65 5.16
N VAL A 93 6.62 -7.62 5.72
CA VAL A 93 7.84 -6.97 5.25
C VAL A 93 8.77 -6.78 6.44
N SER A 94 10.04 -7.17 6.30
CA SER A 94 11.00 -7.09 7.40
C SER A 94 12.25 -6.29 7.04
N GLN A 95 12.94 -5.80 8.07
CA GLN A 95 14.28 -5.26 7.98
C GLN A 95 15.23 -6.13 8.81
N GLY A 96 15.47 -7.37 8.36
CA GLY A 96 16.48 -8.31 8.86
C GLY A 96 16.82 -8.21 10.35
N GLY A 97 16.11 -8.96 11.19
CA GLY A 97 16.31 -8.98 12.65
C GLY A 97 15.36 -8.05 13.41
N SER A 98 14.62 -7.18 12.70
CA SER A 98 13.49 -6.43 13.24
C SER A 98 12.21 -7.27 13.26
N GLU A 99 11.22 -6.82 14.02
CA GLU A 99 9.85 -7.31 13.91
C GLU A 99 9.28 -7.07 12.49
N ASP A 100 8.43 -7.98 12.03
CA ASP A 100 7.73 -7.85 10.74
C ASP A 100 6.69 -6.73 10.80
N LEU A 101 6.74 -5.88 9.79
CA LEU A 101 5.72 -4.87 9.49
C LEU A 101 4.77 -5.40 8.42
N VAL A 102 3.59 -4.80 8.30
CA VAL A 102 2.62 -5.18 7.27
C VAL A 102 2.48 -4.06 6.25
N PHE A 103 2.53 -4.43 4.97
CA PHE A 103 2.38 -3.52 3.85
C PHE A 103 1.24 -3.98 2.95
N LEU A 104 0.44 -3.03 2.46
CA LEU A 104 -0.58 -3.28 1.44
C LEU A 104 0.07 -3.19 0.05
N ILE A 105 -0.18 -4.16 -0.82
CA ILE A 105 0.17 -4.04 -2.24
C ILE A 105 -0.92 -3.23 -2.94
N ASP A 106 -0.56 -2.05 -3.42
CA ASP A 106 -1.47 -1.16 -4.14
C ASP A 106 -0.93 -0.90 -5.55
N THR A 107 -1.48 -1.64 -6.51
CA THR A 107 -1.16 -1.51 -7.93
C THR A 107 -1.67 -0.21 -8.56
N SER A 108 -2.56 0.52 -7.87
CA SER A 108 -3.00 1.86 -8.28
C SER A 108 -2.05 2.95 -7.80
N ALA A 109 -1.26 2.69 -6.75
CA ALA A 109 -0.24 3.59 -6.26
C ALA A 109 1.00 3.59 -7.15
N GLN A 110 1.44 4.77 -7.59
CA GLN A 110 2.72 4.92 -8.31
C GLN A 110 3.90 4.58 -7.40
N ASP A 111 3.87 5.12 -6.19
CA ASP A 111 4.99 5.17 -5.28
C ASP A 111 4.70 4.34 -4.02
N ASN A 112 5.77 3.87 -3.38
CA ASN A 112 5.67 3.28 -2.05
C ASN A 112 5.41 4.37 -1.01
N TRP A 113 4.63 4.06 0.02
CA TRP A 113 4.33 4.97 1.13
C TRP A 113 4.57 4.30 2.46
N VAL A 114 4.97 5.07 3.47
CA VAL A 114 5.18 4.59 4.84
C VAL A 114 4.74 5.63 5.88
N SER A 115 4.35 5.16 7.06
CA SER A 115 4.23 6.05 8.23
C SER A 115 5.61 6.49 8.73
N GLN A 116 5.66 7.56 9.52
CA GLN A 116 6.91 7.97 10.17
C GLN A 116 7.45 6.92 11.12
N GLU A 117 6.57 6.17 11.79
CA GLU A 117 6.97 5.07 12.69
C GLU A 117 7.60 3.91 11.89
N THR A 118 6.97 3.51 10.78
CA THR A 118 7.53 2.51 9.86
C THR A 118 8.88 2.95 9.32
N ARG A 119 9.00 4.21 8.88
CA ARG A 119 10.29 4.77 8.47
C ARG A 119 11.33 4.61 9.57
N GLN A 120 11.02 4.95 10.83
CA GLN A 120 11.96 4.81 11.95
C GLN A 120 12.34 3.34 12.18
N LYS A 121 11.36 2.44 12.27
CA LYS A 121 11.57 1.00 12.45
C LYS A 121 12.39 0.37 11.33
N MET A 122 12.26 0.91 10.11
CA MET A 122 13.01 0.47 8.93
C MET A 122 14.30 1.29 8.69
N ASN A 123 14.76 2.06 9.68
CA ASN A 123 15.96 2.92 9.57
C ASN A 123 15.97 3.80 8.31
N GLY A 124 14.80 4.24 7.86
CA GLY A 124 14.61 5.04 6.67
C GLY A 124 15.18 6.44 6.83
N VAL A 125 15.87 6.94 5.80
CA VAL A 125 16.53 8.25 5.82
C VAL A 125 15.91 9.16 4.78
N VAL A 126 15.59 10.40 5.18
CA VAL A 126 15.04 11.41 4.28
C VAL A 126 16.06 11.81 3.21
N ILE A 127 15.63 11.88 1.96
CA ILE A 127 16.43 12.33 0.84
C ILE A 127 16.35 13.87 0.76
N VAL A 128 17.50 14.53 0.68
CA VAL A 128 17.61 15.99 0.55
C VAL A 128 18.58 16.37 -0.57
N SER A 129 18.12 16.99 -1.68
CA SER A 129 19.01 17.60 -2.69
C SER A 129 18.24 18.33 -3.80
N PRO A 130 18.44 19.64 -4.05
CA PRO A 130 18.94 20.68 -3.12
C PRO A 130 17.93 20.99 -1.98
N SER A 131 16.71 20.46 -2.11
CA SER A 131 15.60 20.53 -1.16
C SER A 131 15.05 19.12 -0.93
N PRO A 132 14.25 18.86 0.13
CA PRO A 132 13.51 17.62 0.23
C PRO A 132 12.56 17.45 -0.97
N VAL A 133 12.40 16.20 -1.40
CA VAL A 133 11.41 15.85 -2.43
C VAL A 133 10.11 15.53 -1.71
N GLU A 134 9.09 16.35 -1.92
CA GLU A 134 7.74 16.15 -1.38
C GLU A 134 6.79 15.70 -2.48
N GLN A 135 5.91 14.76 -2.17
CA GLN A 135 4.84 14.30 -3.05
C GLN A 135 3.53 14.12 -2.29
N PHE A 136 2.43 14.13 -3.02
CA PHE A 136 1.11 13.74 -2.53
C PHE A 136 0.71 12.43 -3.20
N ALA A 137 -0.08 11.63 -2.49
CA ALA A 137 -0.61 10.40 -3.07
C ALA A 137 -1.49 10.73 -4.27
N SER A 138 -1.23 10.09 -5.41
CA SER A 138 -1.99 10.28 -6.65
C SER A 138 -3.15 9.30 -6.81
N HIS A 139 -3.14 8.20 -6.05
CA HIS A 139 -4.08 7.09 -6.15
C HIS A 139 -5.25 7.19 -5.17
N VAL A 140 -5.13 8.04 -4.15
CA VAL A 140 -6.18 8.42 -3.20
C VAL A 140 -6.10 9.92 -2.93
N TYR A 141 -7.19 10.50 -2.46
CA TYR A 141 -7.19 11.83 -1.89
C TYR A 141 -6.60 11.78 -0.48
N ASP A 142 -5.33 12.18 -0.35
CA ASP A 142 -4.65 12.38 0.92
C ASP A 142 -4.17 13.85 0.99
N PRO A 143 -4.71 14.68 1.90
CA PRO A 143 -4.27 16.06 2.04
C PRO A 143 -2.87 16.16 2.66
N ILE A 144 -2.29 15.06 3.15
CA ILE A 144 -0.96 15.03 3.75
C ILE A 144 0.06 14.51 2.74
N GLY A 145 0.99 15.38 2.37
CA GLY A 145 2.15 14.99 1.56
C GLY A 145 3.13 14.11 2.34
N GLY A 146 4.09 13.51 1.64
CA GLY A 146 5.20 12.77 2.23
C GLY A 146 6.52 13.19 1.63
N TRP A 147 7.60 13.03 2.41
CA TRP A 147 8.95 13.24 1.90
C TRP A 147 9.58 11.94 1.43
N ALA A 148 10.33 12.02 0.34
CA ALA A 148 11.08 10.89 -0.17
C ALA A 148 12.10 10.41 0.87
N VAL A 149 12.08 9.11 1.14
CA VAL A 149 13.00 8.42 2.03
C VAL A 149 13.61 7.23 1.31
N VAL A 150 14.85 6.90 1.68
CA VAL A 150 15.45 5.61 1.36
C VAL A 150 15.28 4.69 2.55
N LEU A 151 14.64 3.54 2.35
CA LEU A 151 14.70 2.39 3.23
C LEU A 151 15.92 1.57 2.79
N PRO A 152 17.00 1.49 3.58
CA PRO A 152 18.26 0.92 3.10
C PRO A 152 18.14 -0.54 2.66
N LYS A 153 17.28 -1.30 3.35
CA LYS A 153 17.03 -2.70 3.09
C LYS A 153 15.60 -3.06 3.45
N VAL A 154 14.92 -3.74 2.54
CA VAL A 154 13.60 -4.32 2.70
C VAL A 154 13.70 -5.80 2.35
N ARG A 155 13.02 -6.67 3.12
CA ARG A 155 12.92 -8.10 2.82
C ARG A 155 11.47 -8.49 2.57
N LEU A 156 11.27 -9.19 1.45
CA LEU A 156 10.02 -9.83 1.06
C LEU A 156 10.25 -11.35 1.08
N GLY A 157 10.07 -11.96 2.25
CA GLY A 157 10.54 -13.34 2.49
C GLY A 157 12.05 -13.44 2.31
N GLU A 158 12.49 -14.31 1.40
CA GLU A 158 13.90 -14.51 1.06
C GLU A 158 14.47 -13.46 0.09
N ILE A 159 13.61 -12.61 -0.50
CA ILE A 159 14.05 -11.56 -1.42
C ILE A 159 14.61 -10.39 -0.62
N HIS A 160 15.79 -9.94 -1.01
CA HIS A 160 16.41 -8.72 -0.50
C HIS A 160 16.26 -7.59 -1.53
N VAL A 161 15.73 -6.45 -1.08
CA VAL A 161 15.66 -5.23 -1.89
C VAL A 161 16.43 -4.12 -1.19
N GLU A 162 17.40 -3.55 -1.88
CA GLU A 162 18.22 -2.44 -1.38
C GLU A 162 17.69 -1.10 -1.86
N ASN A 163 17.89 -0.09 -1.01
CA ASN A 163 17.56 1.31 -1.32
C ASN A 163 16.13 1.47 -1.86
N VAL A 164 15.16 0.90 -1.14
CA VAL A 164 13.75 1.07 -1.49
C VAL A 164 13.37 2.51 -1.26
N VAL A 165 12.90 3.18 -2.31
CA VAL A 165 12.43 4.57 -2.20
C VAL A 165 10.94 4.55 -1.89
N ALA A 166 10.57 5.27 -0.83
CA ALA A 166 9.19 5.47 -0.41
C ALA A 166 8.96 6.94 -0.02
N TYR A 167 7.70 7.33 0.15
CA TYR A 167 7.34 8.60 0.77
C TYR A 167 6.87 8.37 2.21
N ALA A 168 7.60 8.96 3.16
CA ALA A 168 7.17 8.96 4.56
C ALA A 168 6.21 10.12 4.77
N ARG A 169 4.95 9.82 5.15
CA ARG A 169 3.90 10.84 5.34
C ARG A 169 4.36 11.92 6.32
N ASN A 170 3.97 13.17 6.09
CA ASN A 170 4.31 14.32 6.94
C ASN A 170 3.40 14.41 8.19
N ALA A 171 3.05 13.26 8.76
CA ALA A 171 2.25 13.12 9.97
C ALA A 171 2.73 11.94 10.85
N LEU A 172 2.44 12.03 12.14
CA LEU A 172 2.52 10.93 13.10
C LEU A 172 1.21 10.16 13.10
N GLY A 173 1.29 8.86 13.37
CA GLY A 173 0.13 7.96 13.41
C GLY A 173 0.07 7.01 12.20
N PRO A 174 -1.10 6.43 11.92
CA PRO A 174 -1.30 5.46 10.86
C PRO A 174 -1.12 6.10 9.47
N ILE A 175 -1.06 5.26 8.44
CA ILE A 175 -1.05 5.71 7.04
C ILE A 175 -2.45 6.14 6.53
N ASP A 176 -3.47 6.11 7.40
CA ASP A 176 -4.85 6.53 7.20
C ASP A 176 -5.41 6.24 5.80
N THR A 177 -5.74 7.23 4.98
CA THR A 177 -6.34 7.06 3.64
C THR A 177 -5.57 6.09 2.73
N LEU A 178 -4.25 5.96 2.91
CA LEU A 178 -3.41 5.02 2.16
C LEU A 178 -3.64 3.55 2.55
N ASN A 179 -4.31 3.27 3.67
CA ASN A 179 -4.64 1.91 4.09
C ASN A 179 -5.80 1.29 3.30
N ARG A 180 -6.52 2.09 2.49
CA ARG A 180 -7.64 1.61 1.66
C ARG A 180 -8.72 0.89 2.48
N TRP A 181 -9.04 1.46 3.64
CA TRP A 181 -10.00 0.95 4.64
C TRP A 181 -9.60 -0.38 5.30
N GLU A 182 -8.45 -0.95 4.96
CA GLU A 182 -7.94 -2.16 5.58
C GLU A 182 -7.48 -1.89 7.00
N ARG A 183 -7.88 -2.76 7.93
CA ARG A 183 -7.55 -2.63 9.35
C ARG A 183 -6.55 -3.71 9.75
N HIS A 184 -5.37 -3.27 10.15
CA HIS A 184 -4.38 -4.14 10.78
C HIS A 184 -3.43 -3.30 11.64
N ASP A 185 -3.21 -3.72 12.89
CA ASP A 185 -2.46 -2.93 13.90
C ASP A 185 -1.02 -2.60 13.49
N ARG A 186 -0.48 -3.38 12.56
CA ARG A 186 0.90 -3.24 12.03
C ARG A 186 0.96 -2.77 10.57
N LEU A 187 -0.16 -2.36 9.99
CA LEU A 187 -0.17 -1.82 8.62
C LEU A 187 0.56 -0.48 8.62
N GLY A 188 1.77 -0.51 8.10
CA GLY A 188 2.74 0.57 8.23
C GLY A 188 3.12 1.22 6.90
N GLY A 189 2.72 0.64 5.77
CA GLY A 189 3.04 1.16 4.46
C GLY A 189 2.27 0.53 3.31
N VAL A 190 2.56 1.05 2.12
CA VAL A 190 2.03 0.64 0.82
C VAL A 190 3.20 0.31 -0.09
N ILE A 191 3.12 -0.83 -0.77
CA ILE A 191 3.98 -1.19 -1.90
C ILE A 191 3.27 -0.73 -3.17
N GLY A 192 3.82 0.31 -3.80
CA GLY A 192 3.34 0.84 -5.06
C GLY A 192 3.99 0.17 -6.26
N PHE A 193 3.53 0.56 -7.45
CA PHE A 193 3.97 0.01 -8.72
C PHE A 193 5.47 0.22 -8.97
N ASN A 194 6.08 1.29 -8.45
CA ASN A 194 7.51 1.54 -8.58
C ASN A 194 8.41 0.43 -7.98
N LEU A 195 7.98 -0.25 -6.91
CA LEU A 195 8.69 -1.40 -6.36
C LEU A 195 8.27 -2.69 -7.06
N LEU A 196 6.98 -2.84 -7.41
CA LEU A 196 6.52 -4.00 -8.18
C LEU A 196 7.24 -4.12 -9.53
N ALA A 197 7.56 -2.98 -10.17
CA ALA A 197 8.30 -2.90 -11.42
C ALA A 197 9.78 -3.32 -11.31
N ALA A 198 10.33 -3.46 -10.10
CA ALA A 198 11.71 -3.93 -9.89
C ALA A 198 11.87 -5.46 -10.01
N PHE A 199 10.77 -6.19 -10.12
CA PHE A 199 10.72 -7.63 -10.32
C PHE A 199 10.56 -7.98 -11.79
N ASN A 200 11.05 -9.14 -12.21
CA ASN A 200 10.78 -9.65 -13.56
C ASN A 200 9.26 -9.86 -13.75
N HIS A 201 8.64 -10.50 -12.75
CA HIS A 201 7.18 -10.56 -12.66
C HIS A 201 6.70 -10.67 -11.21
N VAL A 202 5.44 -10.27 -11.01
CA VAL A 202 4.69 -10.41 -9.75
C VAL A 202 3.35 -11.07 -10.05
N THR A 203 3.00 -12.14 -9.34
CA THR A 203 1.73 -12.85 -9.51
C THR A 203 0.89 -12.72 -8.25
N LEU A 204 -0.33 -12.21 -8.39
CA LEU A 204 -1.30 -12.03 -7.32
C LEU A 204 -2.38 -13.09 -7.45
N ASP A 205 -2.52 -13.94 -6.42
CA ASP A 205 -3.66 -14.84 -6.26
C ASP A 205 -4.47 -14.39 -5.02
N CYS A 206 -5.49 -13.56 -5.26
CA CYS A 206 -6.32 -13.03 -4.19
C CYS A 206 -7.11 -14.10 -3.44
N ARG A 207 -7.55 -15.16 -4.13
CA ARG A 207 -8.34 -16.26 -3.53
C ARG A 207 -7.45 -17.29 -2.86
N GLY A 208 -6.31 -17.62 -3.47
CA GLY A 208 -5.23 -18.36 -2.84
C GLY A 208 -4.58 -17.60 -1.69
N ARG A 209 -4.83 -16.29 -1.60
CA ARG A 209 -4.31 -15.37 -0.59
C ARG A 209 -2.79 -15.34 -0.56
N GLU A 210 -2.17 -15.28 -1.73
CA GLU A 210 -0.72 -15.24 -1.86
C GLU A 210 -0.27 -14.30 -2.97
N VAL A 211 0.98 -13.86 -2.86
CA VAL A 211 1.69 -13.16 -3.92
C VAL A 211 3.03 -13.83 -4.15
N PHE A 212 3.37 -14.01 -5.42
CA PHE A 212 4.66 -14.50 -5.86
C PHE A 212 5.48 -13.39 -6.50
N PHE A 213 6.75 -13.30 -6.11
CA PHE A 213 7.72 -12.37 -6.68
C PHE A 213 8.86 -13.16 -7.33
N SER A 214 9.24 -12.76 -8.55
CA SER A 214 10.41 -13.30 -9.25
C SER A 214 11.35 -12.18 -9.68
N VAL A 215 12.63 -12.26 -9.28
CA VAL A 215 13.62 -11.22 -9.64
C VAL A 215 14.10 -11.35 -11.08
N ASP A 216 14.38 -12.56 -11.56
CA ASP A 216 15.02 -12.77 -12.88
C ASP A 216 14.54 -14.00 -13.65
N ARG A 217 13.69 -14.85 -13.05
CA ARG A 217 13.10 -15.99 -13.77
C ARG A 217 11.96 -15.53 -14.62
N ASP A 218 11.97 -15.90 -15.89
CA ASP A 218 10.88 -15.61 -16.81
C ASP A 218 9.60 -16.27 -16.33
N TYR A 219 8.48 -15.57 -16.51
CA TYR A 219 7.18 -16.10 -16.18
C TYR A 219 6.91 -17.38 -16.99
N GLN A 220 6.36 -18.38 -16.31
CA GLN A 220 5.92 -19.63 -16.91
C GLN A 220 4.44 -19.81 -16.55
N PRO A 221 3.55 -19.91 -17.54
CA PRO A 221 2.13 -20.09 -17.28
C PRO A 221 1.84 -21.33 -16.44
N GLY A 222 0.88 -21.21 -15.53
CA GLY A 222 0.40 -22.33 -14.74
C GLY A 222 -0.35 -23.36 -15.60
N PRO A 223 -0.58 -24.58 -15.07
CA PRO A 223 -1.30 -25.63 -15.78
C PRO A 223 -2.78 -25.29 -16.03
N ARG A 224 -3.34 -24.30 -15.32
CA ARG A 224 -4.75 -23.89 -15.44
C ARG A 224 -5.04 -23.05 -16.69
N GLY A 225 -3.99 -22.58 -17.37
CA GLY A 225 -4.09 -21.90 -18.65
C GLY A 225 -4.34 -20.39 -18.54
N ILE A 226 -3.77 -19.68 -19.51
CA ILE A 226 -3.98 -18.24 -19.71
C ILE A 226 -5.35 -18.02 -20.32
N LEU A 227 -6.14 -17.14 -19.70
CA LEU A 227 -7.41 -16.65 -20.24
C LEU A 227 -7.20 -15.45 -21.15
N LEU A 228 -6.33 -14.52 -20.75
CA LEU A 228 -6.07 -13.29 -21.48
C LEU A 228 -4.65 -12.78 -21.21
N THR A 229 -4.05 -12.15 -22.21
CA THR A 229 -2.84 -11.35 -22.06
C THR A 229 -3.05 -10.00 -22.71
N VAL A 230 -2.84 -8.92 -21.96
CA VAL A 230 -2.97 -7.54 -22.45
C VAL A 230 -1.68 -6.76 -22.24
N PRO A 231 -1.33 -5.82 -23.14
CA PRO A 231 -0.20 -4.93 -22.90
C PRO A 231 -0.49 -4.01 -21.71
N MET A 232 0.54 -3.78 -20.89
CA MET A 232 0.53 -2.68 -19.92
C MET A 232 0.71 -1.35 -20.66
N LYS A 233 0.21 -0.28 -20.05
CA LYS A 233 0.54 1.08 -20.46
C LYS A 233 1.75 1.57 -19.64
N PRO A 234 2.99 1.53 -20.19
CA PRO A 234 4.19 1.95 -19.46
C PRO A 234 4.15 3.44 -19.10
N GLU A 235 3.35 4.21 -19.84
CA GLU A 235 3.16 5.62 -19.59
C GLU A 235 2.26 5.90 -18.36
N ALA A 236 1.62 4.90 -17.76
CA ALA A 236 0.75 5.09 -16.62
C ALA A 236 1.51 5.17 -15.28
N LYS A 237 0.94 5.88 -14.31
CA LYS A 237 1.42 5.96 -12.92
C LYS A 237 0.98 4.77 -12.06
N ALA A 238 0.42 3.74 -12.67
CA ALA A 238 -0.24 2.61 -12.03
C ALA A 238 -0.25 1.40 -12.98
N LEU A 239 -0.67 0.23 -12.49
CA LEU A 239 -0.97 -0.91 -13.34
C LEU A 239 -2.20 -0.60 -14.19
N THR A 240 -1.97 -0.25 -15.46
CA THR A 240 -3.03 0.18 -16.37
C THR A 240 -2.99 -0.62 -17.67
N CYS A 241 -4.17 -0.99 -18.16
CA CYS A 241 -4.36 -1.57 -19.48
C CYS A 241 -5.49 -0.86 -20.23
N GLU A 242 -5.63 -1.17 -21.51
CA GLU A 242 -6.76 -0.72 -22.31
C GLU A 242 -7.98 -1.61 -22.07
N GLY A 243 -9.17 -1.00 -22.04
CA GLY A 243 -10.45 -1.70 -21.97
C GLY A 243 -11.59 -0.90 -22.56
N TRP A 244 -12.82 -1.35 -22.31
CA TRP A 244 -14.05 -0.74 -22.79
C TRP A 244 -15.09 -0.64 -21.68
N VAL A 245 -15.77 0.50 -21.60
CA VAL A 245 -16.93 0.72 -20.73
C VAL A 245 -18.11 1.07 -21.63
N ASP A 246 -19.15 0.24 -21.61
CA ASP A 246 -20.36 0.39 -22.44
C ASP A 246 -20.07 0.66 -23.94
N GLY A 247 -18.98 0.07 -24.45
CA GLY A 247 -18.54 0.19 -25.84
C GLY A 247 -17.53 1.30 -26.12
N GLU A 248 -17.27 2.19 -25.15
CA GLU A 248 -16.27 3.25 -25.27
C GLU A 248 -14.91 2.77 -24.77
N LYS A 249 -13.87 3.00 -25.59
CA LYS A 249 -12.49 2.62 -25.26
C LYS A 249 -11.91 3.55 -24.20
N VAL A 250 -11.40 2.98 -23.12
CA VAL A 250 -10.86 3.70 -21.96
C VAL A 250 -9.61 3.04 -21.40
N ASP A 251 -8.87 3.79 -20.58
CA ASP A 251 -7.76 3.28 -19.80
C ASP A 251 -8.28 2.82 -18.44
N ILE A 252 -7.97 1.57 -18.08
CA ILE A 252 -8.45 0.94 -16.86
C ILE A 252 -7.27 0.68 -15.94
N VAL A 253 -7.34 1.22 -14.72
CA VAL A 253 -6.44 0.86 -13.62
C VAL A 253 -6.92 -0.44 -12.99
N LEU A 254 -6.01 -1.40 -12.84
CA LEU A 254 -6.27 -2.62 -12.07
C LEU A 254 -5.88 -2.35 -10.62
N ASP A 255 -6.86 -2.15 -9.74
CA ASP A 255 -6.71 -1.66 -8.37
C ASP A 255 -6.93 -2.81 -7.37
N PHE A 256 -5.87 -3.58 -7.09
CA PHE A 256 -5.92 -4.74 -6.18
C PHE A 256 -6.15 -4.36 -4.70
N ALA A 257 -5.90 -3.10 -4.35
CA ALA A 257 -6.10 -2.58 -3.01
C ALA A 257 -7.53 -2.06 -2.79
N GLY A 258 -8.27 -1.73 -3.85
CA GLY A 258 -9.66 -1.27 -3.80
C GLY A 258 -10.66 -2.41 -3.64
N ASP A 259 -11.45 -2.38 -2.56
CA ASP A 259 -12.58 -3.30 -2.34
C ASP A 259 -13.87 -2.78 -3.00
N PHE A 260 -13.91 -2.85 -4.33
CA PHE A 260 -15.07 -2.49 -5.16
C PHE A 260 -15.05 -3.27 -6.47
N GLU A 261 -16.14 -3.24 -7.22
CA GLU A 261 -16.16 -3.77 -8.59
C GLU A 261 -15.55 -2.77 -9.57
N VAL A 262 -16.22 -1.62 -9.76
CA VAL A 262 -15.75 -0.55 -10.65
C VAL A 262 -15.85 0.81 -9.96
N VAL A 263 -14.89 1.67 -10.25
CA VAL A 263 -14.92 3.09 -9.86
C VAL A 263 -14.75 3.99 -11.08
N MET A 264 -15.54 5.05 -11.12
CA MET A 264 -15.48 6.10 -12.15
C MET A 264 -15.53 7.48 -11.49
N ALA A 265 -15.00 8.51 -12.13
CA ALA A 265 -15.07 9.89 -11.64
C ALA A 265 -16.52 10.33 -11.38
N ASP A 266 -17.34 10.33 -12.44
CA ASP A 266 -18.72 10.80 -12.45
C ASP A 266 -19.65 9.75 -13.10
N PRO A 267 -19.96 8.64 -12.41
CA PRO A 267 -20.88 7.64 -12.95
C PRO A 267 -22.30 8.21 -13.06
N VAL A 268 -22.96 7.99 -14.20
CA VAL A 268 -24.35 8.42 -14.44
C VAL A 268 -25.35 7.52 -13.70
N ASP A 269 -25.05 6.22 -13.67
CA ASP A 269 -25.85 5.17 -13.03
C ASP A 269 -24.99 4.45 -11.98
N THR A 270 -25.62 3.79 -11.01
CA THR A 270 -24.90 2.95 -10.01
C THR A 270 -24.52 1.58 -10.55
N THR A 271 -24.82 1.28 -11.81
CA THR A 271 -24.51 0.01 -12.45
C THR A 271 -24.12 0.26 -13.91
N LEU A 272 -23.02 -0.34 -14.37
CA LEU A 272 -22.63 -0.36 -15.78
C LEU A 272 -23.19 -1.62 -16.45
N LYS A 273 -23.64 -1.48 -17.69
CA LYS A 273 -24.12 -2.64 -18.45
C LYS A 273 -22.96 -3.58 -18.75
N GLN A 274 -21.81 -3.02 -19.13
CA GLN A 274 -20.63 -3.79 -19.46
C GLN A 274 -19.32 -3.03 -19.24
N ILE A 275 -18.35 -3.72 -18.65
CA ILE A 275 -16.94 -3.36 -18.70
C ILE A 275 -16.12 -4.55 -19.21
N SER A 276 -15.12 -4.30 -20.04
CA SER A 276 -14.27 -5.37 -20.56
C SER A 276 -12.80 -4.98 -20.70
N ILE A 277 -11.93 -5.98 -20.52
CA ILE A 277 -10.51 -5.92 -20.85
C ILE A 277 -10.28 -7.05 -21.85
N GLY A 278 -10.03 -6.73 -23.12
CA GLY A 278 -9.99 -7.76 -24.18
C GLY A 278 -11.25 -8.63 -24.16
N ASP A 279 -11.06 -9.94 -24.05
CA ASP A 279 -12.15 -10.93 -24.01
C ASP A 279 -12.72 -11.18 -22.60
N LEU A 280 -12.14 -10.56 -21.56
CA LEU A 280 -12.72 -10.60 -20.22
C LEU A 280 -13.85 -9.58 -20.14
N VAL A 281 -15.09 -10.07 -20.07
CA VAL A 281 -16.31 -9.26 -20.07
C VAL A 281 -17.04 -9.42 -18.74
N PHE A 282 -17.31 -8.29 -18.07
CA PHE A 282 -18.14 -8.22 -16.87
C PHE A 282 -19.41 -7.46 -17.21
N ARG A 283 -20.56 -8.02 -16.82
CA ARG A 283 -21.90 -7.46 -17.09
C ARG A 283 -22.56 -7.09 -15.78
N ASP A 284 -23.42 -6.07 -15.85
CA ASP A 284 -24.25 -5.60 -14.72
C ASP A 284 -23.41 -5.34 -13.45
N VAL A 285 -22.28 -4.64 -13.63
CA VAL A 285 -21.31 -4.38 -12.56
C VAL A 285 -21.68 -3.14 -11.76
N GLN A 286 -21.53 -3.20 -10.45
CA GLN A 286 -21.70 -2.06 -9.57
C GLN A 286 -20.60 -1.03 -9.82
N VAL A 287 -21.01 0.23 -9.92
CA VAL A 287 -20.08 1.35 -10.05
C VAL A 287 -20.30 2.35 -8.94
N ILE A 288 -19.20 2.80 -8.36
CA ILE A 288 -19.17 3.77 -7.27
C ILE A 288 -18.39 5.00 -7.75
N SER A 289 -18.78 6.19 -7.29
CA SER A 289 -18.01 7.39 -7.61
C SER A 289 -16.66 7.37 -6.91
N ALA A 290 -15.62 7.78 -7.63
CA ALA A 290 -14.29 7.96 -7.09
C ALA A 290 -14.27 8.96 -5.91
N TYR A 291 -15.16 9.95 -5.93
CA TYR A 291 -15.28 10.92 -4.85
C TYR A 291 -15.79 10.29 -3.55
N GLU A 292 -16.81 9.42 -3.62
CA GLU A 292 -17.38 8.73 -2.45
C GLU A 292 -16.37 7.83 -1.75
N LEU A 293 -15.43 7.28 -2.52
CA LEU A 293 -14.32 6.47 -2.04
C LEU A 293 -13.05 7.28 -1.75
N GLY A 294 -13.09 8.61 -1.80
CA GLY A 294 -11.91 9.43 -1.53
C GLY A 294 -10.73 9.12 -2.48
N LEU A 295 -10.99 8.74 -3.73
CA LEU A 295 -9.97 8.47 -4.75
C LEU A 295 -9.60 9.70 -5.58
N GLY A 296 -10.27 10.82 -5.33
CA GLY A 296 -10.14 12.08 -6.06
C GLY A 296 -11.14 12.20 -7.21
N ALA A 297 -11.58 13.43 -7.49
CA ALA A 297 -12.64 13.72 -8.46
C ALA A 297 -12.29 13.33 -9.91
N ASN A 298 -11.01 13.33 -10.28
CA ASN A 298 -10.54 13.02 -11.64
C ASN A 298 -9.90 11.62 -11.74
N SER A 299 -10.34 10.68 -10.90
CA SER A 299 -9.79 9.33 -10.95
C SER A 299 -10.12 8.66 -12.30
N PRO A 300 -9.14 7.98 -12.95
CA PRO A 300 -9.44 7.13 -14.10
C PRO A 300 -10.38 6.00 -13.69
N VAL A 301 -10.95 5.32 -14.70
CA VAL A 301 -11.74 4.10 -14.48
C VAL A 301 -10.86 3.07 -13.79
N ARG A 302 -11.37 2.47 -12.72
CA ARG A 302 -10.66 1.42 -11.98
C ARG A 302 -11.52 0.18 -11.89
N ILE A 303 -10.89 -0.98 -12.07
CA ILE A 303 -11.47 -2.27 -11.70
C ILE A 303 -10.82 -2.69 -10.38
N GLY A 304 -11.66 -2.94 -9.37
CA GLY A 304 -11.22 -3.30 -8.04
C GLY A 304 -11.18 -4.82 -7.79
N ARG A 305 -10.80 -5.17 -6.56
CA ARG A 305 -10.56 -6.54 -6.12
C ARG A 305 -11.77 -7.46 -6.30
N GLN A 306 -13.01 -6.97 -6.16
CA GLN A 306 -14.23 -7.80 -6.27
C GLN A 306 -14.41 -8.43 -7.67
N LEU A 307 -13.82 -7.82 -8.71
CA LEU A 307 -13.73 -8.42 -10.05
C LEU A 307 -12.40 -9.13 -10.28
N LEU A 308 -11.28 -8.56 -9.81
CA LEU A 308 -9.93 -9.09 -10.07
C LEU A 308 -9.67 -10.43 -9.36
N GLU A 309 -10.24 -10.65 -8.18
CA GLU A 309 -10.02 -11.88 -7.41
C GLU A 309 -10.56 -13.15 -8.09
N ARG A 310 -11.30 -13.01 -9.19
CA ARG A 310 -11.79 -14.12 -10.01
C ARG A 310 -10.67 -14.77 -10.82
N PHE A 311 -9.47 -14.19 -10.82
CA PHE A 311 -8.31 -14.61 -11.62
C PHE A 311 -7.05 -14.67 -10.76
N ILE A 312 -6.09 -15.46 -11.22
CA ILE A 312 -4.68 -15.25 -10.88
C ILE A 312 -4.13 -14.25 -11.88
N VAL A 313 -3.51 -13.17 -11.39
CA VAL A 313 -3.05 -12.07 -12.24
C VAL A 313 -1.55 -11.89 -12.12
N THR A 314 -0.86 -12.01 -13.25
CA THR A 314 0.58 -11.79 -13.35
C THR A 314 0.89 -10.45 -14.02
N ILE A 315 1.67 -9.63 -13.34
CA ILE A 315 2.34 -8.44 -13.87
C ILE A 315 3.70 -8.89 -14.43
N ASP A 316 3.81 -9.07 -15.75
CA ASP A 316 5.06 -9.40 -16.44
C ASP A 316 5.76 -8.10 -16.87
N ASN A 317 6.66 -7.59 -16.01
CA ASN A 317 7.36 -6.34 -16.24
C ASN A 317 8.37 -6.44 -17.37
N LYS A 318 8.97 -7.61 -17.64
CA LYS A 318 9.91 -7.78 -18.75
C LYS A 318 9.21 -7.72 -20.10
N SER A 319 8.05 -8.37 -20.21
CA SER A 319 7.26 -8.34 -21.45
C SER A 319 6.30 -7.16 -21.54
N GLN A 320 6.21 -6.34 -20.49
CA GLN A 320 5.27 -5.22 -20.34
C GLN A 320 3.81 -5.65 -20.57
N ARG A 321 3.39 -6.73 -19.89
CA ARG A 321 2.06 -7.35 -20.05
C ARG A 321 1.41 -7.66 -18.71
N VAL A 322 0.08 -7.67 -18.72
CA VAL A 322 -0.74 -8.28 -17.67
C VAL A 322 -1.34 -9.57 -18.21
N ILE A 323 -1.21 -10.64 -17.44
CA ILE A 323 -1.67 -11.98 -17.80
C ILE A 323 -2.72 -12.40 -16.78
N PHE A 324 -3.88 -12.81 -17.27
CA PHE A 324 -4.99 -13.32 -16.48
C PHE A 324 -5.09 -14.82 -16.68
N GLU A 325 -5.10 -15.58 -15.58
CA GLU A 325 -5.19 -17.03 -15.55
C GLU A 325 -6.42 -17.49 -14.77
N GLN A 326 -6.80 -18.75 -14.98
CA GLN A 326 -7.83 -19.39 -14.16
C GLN A 326 -7.35 -19.54 -12.69
N PRO A 327 -8.23 -19.29 -11.71
CA PRO A 327 -7.91 -19.33 -10.29
C PRO A 327 -7.72 -20.73 -9.71
#